data_AF-A0A238BLG0-F1
#
_entry.id   AF-A0A238BLG0-F1
#
_cell.length_a   1.000
_cell.length_b   1.000
_cell.length_c   1.000
_cell.angle_alpha   90.00
_cell.angle_beta   90.00
_cell.angle_gamma   90.00
#
_symmetry.space_group_name_H-M   'P 1'
#
loop_
_entity.id
_entity.type
_entity.pdbx_description
1 polymer ?
#
loop_
_entity_poly.entity_id
_entity_poly.type
_entity_poly.pdbx_seq_one_letter_code
_entity_poly.pdbx_strand_id
1 'polypeptide(L)'
;MALPRLRANASIEERMVHPNHMIYQKLENLVQTMLDPENGVPIKTVKSFLSKIPSVFTGQDLIAWIMKNMNMTDLGLLLLFFLFF
;
A
#
# COMPACT_ATOMS: atom_id res chain seq x y z
N MET A 1 -27.04 -20.14 -48.21
CA MET A 1 -27.21 -19.41 -46.94
C MET A 1 -25.90 -19.56 -46.16
N ALA A 2 -25.06 -18.53 -46.15
CA ALA A 2 -23.75 -18.57 -45.50
C ALA A 2 -23.86 -18.02 -44.07
N LEU A 3 -23.39 -18.78 -43.08
CA LEU A 3 -23.33 -18.36 -41.68
C LEU A 3 -22.22 -17.30 -41.53
N PRO A 4 -22.51 -16.10 -40.98
CA PRO A 4 -21.47 -15.13 -40.68
C PRO A 4 -20.60 -15.71 -39.55
N ARG A 5 -19.29 -15.81 -39.77
CA ARG A 5 -18.34 -16.11 -38.68
C ARG A 5 -18.27 -14.87 -37.77
N LEU A 6 -19.14 -14.84 -36.78
CA LEU A 6 -19.06 -13.89 -35.68
C LEU A 6 -17.77 -14.16 -34.89
N ARG A 7 -16.76 -13.37 -35.21
CA ARG A 7 -15.69 -12.88 -34.32
C ARG A 7 -15.27 -13.86 -33.21
N ALA A 8 -14.54 -14.92 -33.58
CA ALA A 8 -13.82 -15.80 -32.64
C ALA A 8 -12.59 -15.12 -32.01
N ASN A 9 -12.67 -13.82 -31.70
CA ASN A 9 -11.52 -13.02 -31.28
C ASN A 9 -11.86 -11.98 -30.20
N ALA A 10 -12.91 -12.21 -29.41
CA ALA A 10 -13.29 -11.33 -28.30
C ALA A 10 -12.95 -11.90 -26.91
N SER A 11 -12.51 -13.16 -26.82
CA SER A 11 -12.28 -13.83 -25.53
C SER A 11 -10.81 -13.98 -25.14
N ILE A 12 -9.85 -13.75 -26.03
CA ILE A 12 -8.40 -13.88 -25.70
C ILE A 12 -7.82 -12.58 -25.09
N GLU A 13 -8.59 -11.49 -25.10
CA GLU A 13 -8.37 -10.35 -24.20
C GLU A 13 -9.02 -10.56 -22.82
N GLU A 14 -9.35 -11.81 -22.42
CA GLU A 14 -9.27 -12.14 -21.01
C GLU A 14 -7.82 -11.90 -20.59
N ARG A 15 -7.56 -10.65 -20.15
CA ARG A 15 -6.29 -10.15 -19.65
C ARG A 15 -5.61 -11.32 -18.97
N MET A 16 -4.42 -11.71 -19.43
CA MET A 16 -3.58 -12.63 -18.67
C MET A 16 -3.25 -11.92 -17.36
N VAL A 17 -4.18 -12.00 -16.41
CA VAL A 17 -4.10 -11.36 -15.11
C VAL A 17 -3.03 -12.16 -14.40
N HIS A 18 -1.87 -11.53 -14.20
CA HIS A 18 -0.75 -12.14 -13.50
C HIS A 18 -1.27 -12.80 -12.20
N PRO A 19 -0.88 -14.04 -11.85
CA PRO A 19 -1.44 -14.76 -10.71
C PRO A 19 -1.48 -13.95 -9.40
N ASN A 20 -0.54 -13.02 -9.23
CA ASN A 20 -0.44 -12.15 -8.05
C ASN A 20 -1.20 -10.81 -8.17
N HIS A 21 -1.97 -10.56 -9.23
CA HIS A 21 -2.63 -9.28 -9.47
C HIS A 21 -3.55 -8.84 -8.33
N MET A 22 -4.27 -9.78 -7.72
CA MET A 22 -5.11 -9.50 -6.55
C MET A 22 -4.29 -8.98 -5.36
N ILE A 23 -3.06 -9.45 -5.20
CA ILE A 23 -2.15 -9.01 -4.14
C ILE A 23 -1.69 -7.57 -4.44
N TYR A 24 -1.31 -7.29 -5.69
CA TYR A 24 -0.91 -5.94 -6.09
C TYR A 24 -2.04 -4.93 -5.90
N GLN A 25 -3.27 -5.27 -6.25
CA GLN A 25 -4.43 -4.40 -6.02
C GLN A 25 -4.67 -4.13 -4.53
N LYS A 26 -4.54 -5.16 -3.68
CA LYS A 26 -4.66 -4.98 -2.22
C LYS A 26 -3.55 -4.08 -1.66
N LEU A 27 -2.32 -4.24 -2.14
CA LEU A 27 -1.19 -3.41 -1.76
C LEU A 27 -1.37 -1.95 -2.23
N GLU A 28 -1.89 -1.74 -3.43
CA GLU A 28 -2.17 -0.40 -3.95
C GLU A 28 -3.23 0.31 -3.10
N ASN A 29 -4.33 -0.38 -2.79
CA ASN A 29 -5.35 0.16 -1.89
C ASN A 29 -4.79 0.48 -0.50
N LEU A 30 -3.91 -0.38 0.04
CA LEU A 30 -3.24 -0.11 1.31
C LEU A 30 -2.38 1.16 1.22
N VAL A 31 -1.54 1.28 0.19
CA VAL A 31 -0.69 2.47 -0.02
C VAL A 31 -1.54 3.74 -0.17
N GLN A 32 -2.68 3.67 -0.87
CA GLN A 32 -3.62 4.80 -0.97
C GLN A 32 -4.12 5.24 0.41
N THR A 33 -4.49 4.30 1.29
CA THR A 33 -4.89 4.64 2.67
C THR A 33 -3.75 5.20 3.51
N MET A 34 -2.51 4.76 3.27
CA MET A 34 -1.32 5.30 3.95
C MET A 34 -1.00 6.72 3.51
N LEU A 35 -1.33 7.08 2.26
CA LEU A 35 -1.10 8.40 1.68
C LEU A 35 -2.28 9.37 1.86
N ASP A 36 -3.34 8.95 2.56
CA ASP A 36 -4.49 9.81 2.84
C ASP A 36 -4.05 11.07 3.61
N PRO A 37 -4.43 12.28 3.17
CA PRO A 37 -3.91 13.52 3.76
C PRO A 37 -4.41 13.77 5.18
N GLU A 38 -5.52 13.16 5.60
CA GLU A 38 -6.13 13.37 6.93
C GLU A 38 -5.90 12.18 7.88
N ASN A 39 -5.96 10.96 7.35
CA ASN A 39 -5.97 9.71 8.11
C ASN A 39 -4.77 8.82 7.82
N GLY A 40 -3.89 9.20 6.89
CA GLY A 40 -2.70 8.46 6.49
C GLY A 40 -1.55 8.53 7.49
N VAL A 41 -0.40 7.97 7.10
CA VAL A 41 0.83 8.03 7.89
C VAL A 41 1.33 9.48 7.89
N PRO A 42 1.65 10.09 9.04
CA PRO A 42 2.04 11.48 9.08
C PRO A 42 3.41 11.69 8.41
N ILE A 43 3.40 12.43 7.31
CA ILE A 43 4.59 12.79 6.54
C ILE A 43 5.14 14.13 7.02
N LYS A 44 6.44 14.18 7.27
CA LYS A 44 7.15 15.33 7.86
C LYS A 44 8.34 15.69 7.00
N THR A 45 8.82 16.92 7.18
CA THR A 45 10.14 17.31 6.70
C THR A 45 11.05 17.50 7.90
N VAL A 46 12.13 16.71 7.96
CA VAL A 46 13.11 16.81 9.03
C VAL A 46 14.25 17.74 8.61
N LYS A 47 14.72 18.57 9.54
CA LYS A 47 15.84 19.49 9.31
C LYS A 47 16.93 19.20 10.33
N SER A 48 18.14 18.93 9.83
CA SER A 48 19.38 18.97 10.59
C SER A 48 20.13 20.28 10.29
N PHE A 49 21.26 20.51 10.95
CA PHE A 49 22.03 21.75 10.82
C PHE A 49 22.43 22.07 9.36
N LEU A 50 22.74 21.04 8.56
CA LEU A 50 23.20 21.18 7.16
C LEU A 50 22.29 20.50 6.12
N SER A 51 21.22 19.82 6.53
CA SER A 51 20.38 19.05 5.60
C SER A 51 18.89 19.17 5.92
N LYS A 52 18.07 19.07 4.88
CA LYS A 52 16.61 19.03 4.97
C LYS A 52 16.12 17.86 4.14
N ILE A 53 15.40 16.93 4.77
CA ILE A 53 14.89 15.73 4.12
C ILE A 53 13.36 15.83 4.14
N PRO A 54 12.72 16.15 3.00
CA PRO A 54 11.28 16.17 2.90
C PRO A 54 10.70 14.76 2.77
N SER A 55 9.39 14.67 2.96
CA SER A 55 8.60 13.46 2.68
C SER A 55 9.05 12.22 3.44
N VAL A 56 9.32 12.37 4.74
CA VAL A 56 9.72 11.25 5.62
C VAL A 56 8.72 11.00 6.73
N PHE A 57 8.66 9.76 7.20
CA PHE A 57 7.98 9.35 8.42
C PHE A 57 8.90 8.45 9.24
N THR A 58 8.66 8.35 10.54
CA THR A 58 9.44 7.46 11.42
C THR A 58 8.80 6.06 11.48
N GLY A 59 9.56 5.05 11.92
CA GLY A 59 8.99 3.72 12.19
C GLY A 59 7.84 3.78 13.21
N GLN A 60 7.95 4.65 14.21
CA GLN A 60 6.89 4.87 15.20
C GLN A 60 5.61 5.45 14.56
N ASP A 61 5.75 6.41 13.65
CA ASP A 61 4.61 6.99 12.91
C ASP A 61 3.85 5.91 12.12
N LEU A 62 4.59 5.00 11.47
CA LEU A 62 4.01 3.88 10.73
C LEU A 62 3.28 2.90 11.65
N ILE A 63 3.90 2.50 12.76
CA ILE A 63 3.30 1.54 13.70
C ILE A 63 2.03 2.11 14.32
N ALA A 64 2.06 3.38 14.77
CA ALA A 64 0.89 4.04 15.34
C ALA A 64 -0.28 4.07 14.34
N TRP A 65 0.01 4.33 13.06
CA TRP A 65 -1.00 4.29 12.01
C TRP A 65 -1.57 2.88 11.80
N ILE A 66 -0.72 1.85 11.77
CA ILE A 66 -1.15 0.44 11.62
C ILE A 66 -2.07 0.02 12.76
N MET A 67 -1.69 0.32 14.01
CA MET A 67 -2.48 -0.02 15.19
C MET A 67 -3.87 0.64 15.16
N LYS A 68 -3.94 1.90 14.69
CA LYS A 68 -5.19 2.66 14.58
C LYS A 68 -6.10 2.16 13.45
N ASN A 69 -5.55 1.90 12.26
CA ASN A 69 -6.34 1.70 11.05
C ASN A 69 -6.53 0.23 10.64
N MET A 70 -5.70 -0.69 11.16
CA MET A 70 -5.75 -2.11 10.78
C MET A 70 -6.18 -3.04 11.93
N ASN A 71 -6.71 -2.47 13.03
CA ASN A 71 -7.15 -3.20 14.22
C ASN A 71 -6.09 -4.15 14.79
N MET A 72 -4.81 -3.84 14.60
CA MET A 72 -3.74 -4.57 15.27
C MET A 72 -3.65 -4.09 16.72
N THR A 73 -3.81 -5.01 17.67
CA THR A 73 -3.76 -4.75 19.12
C THR A 73 -2.56 -5.40 19.79
N ASP A 74 -1.75 -6.16 19.05
CA ASP A 74 -0.65 -6.92 19.61
C ASP A 74 0.54 -6.01 19.98
N LEU A 75 0.63 -5.69 21.27
CA LEU A 75 1.70 -4.89 21.86
C LEU A 75 3.09 -5.54 21.70
N GLY A 76 3.15 -6.86 21.51
CA GLY A 76 4.40 -7.61 21.35
C GLY A 76 5.13 -7.27 20.05
N LEU A 77 4.37 -7.08 18.96
CA LEU A 77 4.91 -6.61 17.68
C LEU A 77 5.52 -5.20 17.80
N LEU A 78 4.88 -4.34 18.60
CA LEU A 78 5.33 -2.98 18.86
C LEU A 78 6.64 -2.99 19.66
N LEU A 79 6.72 -3.79 20.72
CA LEU A 79 7.92 -3.95 21.55
C LEU A 79 9.11 -4.53 20.77
N LEU A 80 8.87 -5.52 19.89
CA LEU A 80 9.92 -6.07 19.04
C LEU A 80 10.45 -5.00 18.07
N PHE A 81 9.57 -4.21 17.45
CA PHE A 81 10.02 -3.12 16.58
C PHE A 81 10.87 -2.08 17.32
N PHE A 82 10.52 -1.72 18.55
CA PHE A 82 11.32 -0.82 19.40
C PHE A 82 12.66 -1.41 19.85
N LEU A 83 12.80 -2.74 19.85
CA LEU A 83 14.04 -3.42 20.25
C LEU A 83 15.04 -3.55 19.09
N PHE A 84 14.57 -3.46 17.84
CA PHE A 84 15.39 -3.64 16.64
C PHE A 84 15.66 -2.34 15.85
N PHE A 85 15.15 -1.19 16.29
CA PHE A 85 15.42 0.14 15.74
C PHE A 85 15.82 1.12 16.85
#